data_AF-Q2HJL7-F1
#
_entry.id   AF-Q2HJL7-F1
#
_cell.length_a   1.000
_cell.length_b   1.000
_cell.length_c   1.000
_cell.angle_alpha   90.00
_cell.angle_beta   90.00
_cell.angle_gamma   90.00
#
_symmetry.space_group_name_H-M   'P 1'
#
loop_
_entity.id
_entity.type
_entity.pdbx_description
1 polymer ?
#
loop_
_entity_poly.entity_id
_entity_poly.type
_entity_poly.pdbx_seq_one_letter_code
_entity_poly.pdbx_strand_id
1 'polypeptide(L)'
;MVVMWVVFASVGIVIIFFLSFISSMFCVNEKTGMNLEMYECGIEPIQEDKAPFCMHFFLVGVLFLLFDVELIVCIPMVWMSVYEKVWGLLWFVFFFIIFVGLVLEMVMGTFDWKE
;
A
#
# COMPACT_ATOMS: atom_id res chain seq x y z
N MET A 1 -29.37 -1.14 2.45
CA MET A 1 -28.00 -0.87 1.97
C MET A 1 -27.01 -1.89 2.50
N VAL A 2 -26.81 -2.03 3.83
CA VAL A 2 -25.86 -3.00 4.42
C VAL A 2 -26.09 -4.46 3.96
N VAL A 3 -27.34 -4.93 3.94
CA VAL A 3 -27.67 -6.29 3.48
C VAL A 3 -27.21 -6.55 2.03
N MET A 4 -27.30 -5.55 1.15
CA MET A 4 -26.88 -5.65 -0.25
C MET A 4 -25.35 -5.77 -0.36
N TRP A 5 -24.60 -5.03 0.46
CA TRP A 5 -23.13 -5.16 0.53
C TRP A 5 -22.70 -6.54 1.06
N VAL A 6 -23.39 -7.06 2.07
CA VAL A 6 -23.11 -8.39 2.63
C VAL A 6 -23.36 -9.50 1.61
N VAL A 7 -24.45 -9.40 0.84
CA VAL A 7 -24.76 -10.37 -0.22
C VAL A 7 -23.72 -10.30 -1.35
N PHE A 8 -23.30 -9.10 -1.75
CA PHE A 8 -22.28 -8.96 -2.79
C PHE A 8 -20.92 -9.55 -2.35
N ALA A 9 -20.51 -9.29 -1.11
CA ALA A 9 -19.27 -9.82 -0.55
C ALA A 9 -19.30 -11.36 -0.44
N SER A 10 -20.41 -11.95 0.02
CA SER A 10 -20.52 -13.40 0.16
C SER A 10 -20.48 -14.11 -1.20
N VAL A 11 -21.13 -13.55 -2.22
CA VAL A 11 -21.06 -14.07 -3.60
C VAL A 11 -19.62 -14.01 -4.13
N GLY A 12 -18.90 -12.90 -3.90
CA GLY A 12 -17.50 -12.76 -4.30
C GLY A 12 -16.59 -13.81 -3.66
N ILE A 13 -16.76 -14.08 -2.36
CA ILE A 13 -15.98 -15.09 -1.64
C ILE A 13 -16.23 -16.48 -2.23
N VAL A 14 -17.50 -16.84 -2.49
CA VAL A 14 -17.86 -18.13 -3.09
C VAL A 14 -17.21 -18.31 -4.46
N ILE A 15 -17.19 -17.26 -5.29
CA ILE A 15 -16.56 -17.30 -6.61
C ILE A 15 -15.04 -17.54 -6.50
N ILE A 16 -14.36 -16.85 -5.59
CA ILE A 16 -12.91 -17.02 -5.37
C ILE A 16 -12.60 -18.45 -4.96
N PHE A 17 -13.33 -19.00 -3.99
CA PHE A 17 -13.15 -20.39 -3.56
C PHE A 17 -13.42 -21.37 -4.70
N PHE A 18 -14.48 -21.17 -5.47
CA PHE A 18 -14.82 -22.03 -6.59
C PHE A 18 -13.73 -22.04 -7.67
N LEU A 19 -13.21 -20.87 -8.05
CA LEU A 19 -12.13 -20.76 -9.03
C LEU A 19 -10.83 -21.38 -8.52
N SER A 20 -10.48 -21.16 -7.25
CA SER A 20 -9.29 -21.78 -6.64
C SER A 20 -9.40 -23.32 -6.60
N PHE A 21 -10.60 -23.84 -6.34
CA PHE A 21 -10.87 -25.28 -6.33
C PHE A 21 -10.71 -25.87 -7.74
N ILE A 22 -11.32 -25.24 -8.76
CA ILE A 22 -11.14 -25.64 -10.16
C ILE A 22 -9.65 -25.62 -10.53
N SER A 23 -8.94 -24.53 -10.24
CA SER A 23 -7.51 -24.41 -10.53
C SER A 23 -6.70 -25.54 -9.90
N SER A 24 -7.03 -25.96 -8.67
CA SER A 24 -6.35 -27.07 -7.99
C SER A 24 -6.60 -28.43 -8.64
N MET A 25 -7.80 -28.65 -9.21
CA MET A 25 -8.15 -29.91 -9.89
C MET A 25 -7.43 -30.07 -11.23
N PHE A 26 -7.20 -28.97 -11.95
CA PHE A 26 -6.49 -28.95 -13.23
C PHE A 26 -4.96 -28.80 -13.10
N CYS A 27 -4.44 -28.58 -11.89
CA CYS A 27 -3.00 -28.41 -11.67
C CYS A 27 -2.26 -29.76 -11.69
N VAL A 28 -1.33 -29.92 -12.63
CA VAL A 28 -0.41 -31.06 -12.66
C VAL A 28 0.68 -30.83 -11.61
N ASN A 29 0.64 -31.62 -10.53
CA ASN A 29 1.48 -31.42 -9.36
C ASN A 29 2.78 -32.25 -9.46
N GLU A 30 3.68 -31.87 -10.37
CA GLU A 30 5.01 -32.49 -10.49
C GLU A 30 6.00 -31.82 -9.53
N LYS A 31 5.99 -32.29 -8.28
CA LYS A 31 6.95 -31.86 -7.25
C LYS A 31 8.27 -32.60 -7.43
N THR A 32 9.14 -32.09 -8.30
CA THR A 32 10.55 -32.50 -8.34
C THR A 32 11.38 -31.58 -7.44
N GLY A 33 12.54 -32.05 -6.95
CA GLY A 33 13.41 -31.24 -6.08
C GLY A 33 13.77 -29.88 -6.69
N MET A 34 14.02 -29.83 -8.00
CA MET A 34 14.32 -28.59 -8.74
C MET A 34 13.13 -27.63 -8.81
N ASN A 35 11.89 -28.13 -8.87
CA ASN A 35 10.69 -27.27 -8.91
C ASN A 35 10.35 -26.66 -7.54
N LEU A 36 11.03 -27.08 -6.47
CA LEU A 36 10.82 -26.60 -5.10
C LEU A 36 11.90 -25.61 -4.65
N GLU A 37 12.93 -25.38 -5.46
CA GLU A 37 14.03 -24.45 -5.19
C GLU A 37 13.76 -23.06 -5.77
N MET A 38 14.39 -22.03 -5.19
CA MET A 38 14.30 -20.67 -5.71
C MET A 38 15.02 -20.56 -7.06
N TYR A 39 14.43 -19.82 -7.99
CA TYR A 39 15.03 -19.63 -9.32
C TYR A 39 16.25 -18.69 -9.24
N GLU A 40 17.45 -19.24 -9.42
CA GLU A 40 18.73 -18.49 -9.36
C GLU A 40 19.56 -18.64 -10.64
N CYS A 41 18.90 -18.71 -11.82
CA CYS A 41 19.58 -18.87 -13.12
C CYS A 41 20.56 -20.06 -13.20
N GLY A 42 20.36 -21.10 -12.38
CA GLY A 42 21.21 -22.30 -12.34
C GLY A 42 22.43 -22.22 -11.41
N ILE A 43 22.53 -21.16 -10.60
CA ILE A 43 23.56 -21.00 -9.57
C ILE A 43 22.99 -21.45 -8.22
N GLU A 44 23.78 -22.17 -7.42
CA GLU A 44 23.37 -22.49 -6.05
C GLU A 44 23.22 -21.19 -5.24
N PRO A 45 22.10 -21.01 -4.50
CA PRO A 45 21.86 -19.77 -3.78
C PRO A 45 22.98 -19.53 -2.77
N ILE A 46 23.67 -18.42 -2.92
CA ILE A 46 24.61 -17.94 -1.91
C ILE A 46 23.73 -17.51 -0.73
N GLN A 47 23.88 -18.19 0.41
CA GLN A 47 23.14 -17.89 1.64
C GLN A 47 23.55 -16.52 2.20
N GLU A 48 23.05 -15.45 1.60
CA GLU A 48 23.03 -14.14 2.21
C GLU A 48 21.62 -13.87 2.76
N ASP A 49 21.33 -14.42 3.94
CA ASP A 49 20.09 -14.15 4.69
C ASP A 49 19.95 -12.67 5.11
N LYS A 50 20.93 -11.83 4.75
CA LYS A 50 21.01 -10.41 5.10
C LYS A 50 21.40 -9.59 3.88
N ALA A 51 20.48 -9.48 2.93
CA ALA A 51 20.61 -8.47 1.89
C ALA A 51 20.68 -7.07 2.52
N PRO A 52 21.55 -6.17 2.04
CA PRO A 52 21.61 -4.80 2.54
C PRO A 52 20.26 -4.12 2.30
N PHE A 53 19.68 -3.59 3.38
CA PHE A 53 18.40 -2.91 3.30
C PHE A 53 18.58 -1.53 2.66
N CYS A 54 17.89 -1.30 1.55
CA CYS A 54 17.88 0.00 0.88
C CYS A 54 17.08 1.02 1.70
N MET A 55 17.78 1.91 2.41
CA MET A 55 17.21 2.96 3.28
C MET A 55 16.14 3.82 2.59
N HIS A 56 16.21 3.99 1.27
CA HIS A 56 15.21 4.72 0.49
C HIS A 56 13.80 4.14 0.63
N PHE A 57 13.65 2.81 0.55
CA PHE A 57 12.32 2.18 0.68
C PHE A 57 11.73 2.36 2.07
N PHE A 58 12.58 2.42 3.10
CA PHE A 58 12.13 2.73 4.46
C PHE A 58 11.63 4.16 4.58
N LEU A 59 12.37 5.14 4.04
CA LEU A 59 11.97 6.55 4.08
C LEU A 59 10.63 6.78 3.35
N VAL A 60 10.44 6.15 2.19
CA VAL A 60 9.17 6.20 1.46
C VAL A 60 8.04 5.57 2.28
N GLY A 61 8.29 4.46 2.97
CA GLY A 61 7.30 3.81 3.83
C GLY A 61 6.88 4.64 5.04
N VAL A 62 7.85 5.27 5.72
CA VAL A 62 7.57 6.20 6.82
C VAL A 62 6.79 7.41 6.32
N LEU A 63 7.14 7.92 5.14
CA LEU A 63 6.46 9.05 4.54
C LEU A 63 5.00 8.74 4.16
N PHE A 64 4.77 7.59 3.55
CA PHE A 64 3.43 7.11 3.26
C PHE A 64 2.56 7.03 4.51
N LEU A 65 3.10 6.51 5.61
CA LEU A 65 2.39 6.42 6.89
C LEU A 65 2.00 7.80 7.43
N LEU A 66 2.90 8.78 7.34
CA LEU A 66 2.65 10.14 7.79
C LEU A 66 1.53 10.79 6.97
N PHE A 67 1.59 10.71 5.64
CA PHE A 67 0.55 11.24 4.75
C PHE A 67 -0.81 10.53 4.93
N ASP A 68 -0.82 9.23 5.24
CA ASP A 68 -2.07 8.49 5.49
C ASP A 68 -2.78 9.02 6.75
N VAL A 69 -2.03 9.32 7.81
CA VAL A 69 -2.58 9.95 9.02
C VAL A 69 -3.16 11.34 8.74
N GLU A 70 -2.48 12.15 7.92
CA GLU A 70 -2.99 13.46 7.52
C GLU A 70 -4.26 13.38 6.67
N LEU A 71 -4.38 12.36 5.81
CA LEU A 71 -5.58 12.12 5.02
C LEU A 71 -6.77 11.68 5.88
N ILE A 72 -6.54 10.85 6.90
CA ILE A 72 -7.60 10.48 7.87
C ILE A 72 -8.17 11.74 8.54
N VAL A 73 -7.32 12.73 8.85
CA VAL A 73 -7.75 14.02 9.41
C VAL A 73 -8.47 14.89 8.37
N CYS A 74 -8.09 14.81 7.08
CA CYS A 74 -8.78 15.51 6.00
C CYS A 74 -10.22 15.01 5.77
N ILE A 75 -10.49 13.72 5.93
CA ILE A 75 -11.78 13.11 5.55
C ILE A 75 -12.99 13.74 6.27
N PRO A 76 -12.99 13.92 7.61
CA PRO A 76 -14.08 14.59 8.33
C PRO A 76 -14.37 16.03 7.87
N MET A 77 -13.38 16.72 7.28
CA MET A 77 -13.56 18.09 6.78
C MET A 77 -14.65 18.19 5.72
N VAL A 78 -14.75 17.18 4.84
CA VAL A 78 -15.68 17.20 3.69
C VAL A 78 -17.13 17.30 4.16
N TRP A 79 -17.44 16.77 5.35
CA TRP A 79 -18.77 16.81 5.94
C TRP A 79 -18.99 17.99 6.91
N MET A 80 -17.94 18.72 7.29
CA MET A 80 -18.06 19.90 8.16
C MET A 80 -18.42 21.14 7.33
N SER A 81 -19.36 21.94 7.83
CA SER A 81 -19.76 23.17 7.16
C SER A 81 -18.61 24.18 7.15
N VAL A 82 -18.01 24.41 5.98
CA VAL A 82 -16.94 25.40 5.74
C VAL A 82 -17.42 26.86 5.97
N TYR A 83 -18.73 27.06 6.18
CA TYR A 83 -19.37 28.38 6.27
C TYR A 83 -18.99 29.20 7.51
N GLU A 84 -18.48 28.56 8.56
CA GLU A 84 -17.91 29.30 9.69
C GLU A 84 -16.48 29.76 9.39
N LYS A 85 -16.27 31.08 9.38
CA LYS A 85 -14.99 31.73 9.03
C LYS A 85 -13.79 31.19 9.82
N VAL A 86 -14.00 30.78 11.08
CA VAL A 86 -12.94 30.24 11.94
C VAL A 86 -12.48 28.86 11.47
N TRP A 87 -13.41 27.98 11.10
CA TRP A 87 -13.10 26.64 10.59
C TRP A 87 -12.39 26.72 9.24
N GLY A 88 -12.84 27.58 8.33
CA GLY A 88 -12.18 27.80 7.04
C GLY A 88 -10.70 28.22 7.16
N LEU A 89 -10.38 29.09 8.13
CA LEU A 89 -9.00 29.50 8.37
C LEU A 89 -8.14 28.35 8.91
N LEU A 90 -8.66 27.56 9.85
CA LEU A 90 -7.95 26.39 10.38
C LEU A 90 -7.64 25.37 9.29
N TRP A 91 -8.60 25.08 8.41
CA TRP A 91 -8.39 24.18 7.28
C TRP A 91 -7.39 24.71 6.27
N PHE A 92 -7.42 26.01 5.98
CA PHE A 92 -6.43 26.64 5.10
C PHE A 92 -5.01 26.50 5.67
N VAL A 93 -4.84 26.76 6.97
CA VAL A 93 -3.54 26.58 7.64
C VAL A 93 -3.11 25.12 7.62
N PHE A 94 -4.02 24.19 7.86
CA PHE A 94 -3.73 22.75 7.81
C PHE A 94 -3.21 22.31 6.42
N PHE A 95 -3.92 22.65 5.34
CA PHE A 95 -3.44 22.34 3.99
C PHE A 95 -2.15 23.06 3.63
N PHE A 96 -1.94 24.28 4.12
CA PHE A 96 -0.68 24.99 3.92
C PHE A 96 0.50 24.26 4.57
N ILE A 97 0.31 23.72 5.77
CA ILE A 97 1.34 22.92 6.47
C ILE A 97 1.66 21.65 5.67
N ILE A 98 0.64 20.90 5.22
CA ILE A 98 0.84 19.70 4.39
C ILE A 98 1.59 20.05 3.10
N PHE A 99 1.20 21.13 2.42
CA PHE A 99 1.86 21.58 1.21
C PHE A 99 3.34 21.93 1.42
N VAL A 100 3.65 22.66 2.51
CA VAL A 100 5.04 22.99 2.85
C VAL A 100 5.83 21.74 3.22
N GLY A 101 5.25 20.80 3.98
CA GLY A 101 5.88 19.52 4.31
C GLY A 101 6.29 18.75 3.06
N LEU A 102 5.38 18.62 2.10
CA LEU A 102 5.65 17.95 0.82
C LEU A 102 6.77 18.66 0.02
N VAL A 103 6.77 19.99 -0.04
CA VAL A 103 7.83 20.75 -0.73
C VAL A 103 9.19 20.54 -0.07
N LEU A 104 9.26 20.52 1.27
CA LEU A 104 10.50 20.27 1.99
C LEU A 104 11.08 18.89 1.64
N GLU A 105 10.23 17.87 1.57
CA GLU A 105 10.66 16.51 1.21
C GLU A 105 11.12 16.38 -0.24
N MET A 106 10.46 17.07 -1.16
CA MET A 106 10.90 17.15 -2.55
C MET A 106 12.30 17.78 -2.65
N VAL A 107 12.55 18.85 -1.90
CA VAL A 107 13.88 19.50 -1.88
C VAL A 107 14.95 18.63 -1.21
N MET A 108 14.57 17.82 -0.21
CA MET A 108 15.48 16.87 0.44
C MET A 108 15.88 15.68 -0.45
N GLY A 109 15.27 15.51 -1.62
CA GLY A 109 15.63 14.45 -2.56
C GLY A 109 15.18 13.06 -2.11
N THR A 110 14.19 12.95 -1.22
CA THR A 110 13.59 11.66 -0.81
C THR A 110 13.02 10.89 -2.01
N PHE A 111 12.63 11.62 -3.06
CA PHE A 111 12.10 11.09 -4.31
C PHE A 111 13.12 11.01 -5.44
N ASP A 112 14.40 11.31 -5.21
CA ASP A 112 15.43 11.19 -6.25
C ASP A 112 16.00 9.77 -6.25
N TRP A 113 15.57 9.00 -7.24
CA TRP A 113 16.05 7.64 -7.45
C TRP A 113 17.39 7.77 -8.16
N LYS A 114 18.49 7.60 -7.42
CA LYS A 114 19.76 7.28 -8.06
C LYS A 114 19.73 5.82 -8.44
N GLU A 115 19.90 5.56 -9.73
CA GLU A 115 20.26 4.24 -10.25
C GLU A 115 21.47 3.65 -9.50
#